data_AF-A0AAV4ISN8-F1
#
_entry.id   AF-A0AAV4ISN8-F1
#
_cell.length_a   1.000
_cell.length_b   1.000
_cell.length_c   1.000
_cell.angle_alpha   90.00
_cell.angle_beta   90.00
_cell.angle_gamma   90.00
#
_symmetry.space_group_name_H-M   'P 1'
#
loop_
_entity.id
_entity.type
_entity.pdbx_description
1 polymer ?
#
loop_
_entity_poly.entity_id
_entity_poly.type
_entity_poly.pdbx_seq_one_letter_code
_entity_poly.pdbx_strand_id
1 'polypeptide(L)'
;MFIISLHVIVVVVVVAAAVVVAAVVVIVVIVVVAIAAAGAVAVVVVVVIVTIEVVIVVVAVIVVVVPVSSIIRAHGLSYHVYADDMEIYNSVAPSEISSLVMSMQSCVKEIVVVVVVAAAIVVVVAIVVVIVVVVVVSVVLVIIVVVVVEAITAAVVVLVAVVLEEEAVVVVVPSIVDNDSYRT
;
A
#
# COMPACT_ATOMS: atom_id res chain seq x y z
N MET A 1 51.07 -1.49 39.33
CA MET A 1 50.12 -2.60 39.53
C MET A 1 48.75 -1.98 39.67
N PHE A 2 47.88 -2.10 38.66
CA PHE A 2 46.53 -1.53 38.72
C PHE A 2 45.61 -2.54 39.42
N ILE A 3 45.03 -2.16 40.57
CA ILE A 3 43.96 -2.93 41.21
C ILE A 3 42.65 -2.27 40.76
N ILE A 4 42.05 -2.77 39.70
CA ILE A 4 40.70 -2.38 39.32
C ILE A 4 39.75 -3.03 40.33
N SER A 5 38.95 -2.21 41.03
CA SER A 5 37.98 -2.71 42.01
C SER A 5 36.92 -3.54 41.30
N LEU A 6 36.65 -4.76 41.80
CA LEU A 6 35.61 -5.65 41.30
C LEU A 6 34.24 -4.96 41.17
N HIS A 7 33.95 -4.00 42.05
CA HIS A 7 32.72 -3.20 42.00
C HIS A 7 32.61 -2.36 40.72
N VAL A 8 33.72 -1.80 40.23
CA VAL A 8 33.73 -1.00 38.99
C VAL A 8 33.43 -1.89 37.78
N ILE A 9 34.02 -3.08 37.73
CA ILE A 9 33.78 -4.06 36.66
C ILE A 9 32.30 -4.49 36.66
N VAL A 10 31.75 -4.80 37.83
CA VAL A 10 30.34 -5.20 37.95
C VAL A 10 29.40 -4.09 37.51
N VAL A 11 29.68 -2.83 37.90
CA VAL A 11 28.85 -1.68 37.49
C VAL A 11 28.89 -1.49 35.98
N VAL A 12 30.08 -1.51 35.35
CA VAL A 12 30.23 -1.37 33.89
C VAL A 12 29.49 -2.49 33.17
N VAL A 13 29.66 -3.75 33.58
CA VAL A 13 28.97 -4.89 32.95
C VAL A 13 27.45 -4.77 33.08
N VAL A 14 26.93 -4.32 34.23
CA VAL A 14 25.49 -4.15 34.44
C VAL A 14 24.94 -2.99 33.60
N VAL A 15 25.66 -1.87 33.50
CA VAL A 15 25.25 -0.73 32.68
C VAL A 15 25.28 -1.10 31.20
N ALA A 16 26.37 -1.69 30.71
CA ALA A 16 26.48 -2.20 29.34
C ALA A 16 25.34 -3.18 28.99
N ALA A 17 25.04 -4.13 29.90
CA ALA A 17 23.93 -5.06 29.70
C ALA A 17 22.57 -4.34 29.64
N ALA A 18 22.33 -3.34 30.50
CA ALA A 18 21.11 -2.55 30.50
C ALA A 18 20.95 -1.73 29.21
N VAL A 19 22.04 -1.14 28.69
CA VAL A 19 22.05 -0.40 27.43
C VAL A 19 21.74 -1.33 26.24
N VAL A 20 22.35 -2.52 26.20
CA VAL A 20 22.06 -3.51 25.15
C VAL A 20 20.60 -3.94 25.19
N VAL A 21 20.06 -4.24 26.38
CA VAL A 21 18.65 -4.62 26.55
C VAL A 21 17.72 -3.49 26.07
N ALA A 22 18.01 -2.24 26.43
CA ALA A 22 17.23 -1.09 25.98
C ALA A 22 17.27 -0.93 24.45
N ALA A 23 18.43 -1.10 23.81
CA ALA A 23 18.57 -1.04 22.37
C ALA A 23 17.79 -2.16 21.66
N VAL A 24 17.83 -3.40 22.19
CA VAL A 24 17.05 -4.52 21.64
C VAL A 24 15.55 -4.24 21.75
N VAL A 25 15.07 -3.71 22.88
CA VAL A 25 13.66 -3.33 23.06
C VAL A 25 13.23 -2.29 22.03
N VAL A 26 14.04 -1.25 21.81
CA VAL A 26 13.76 -0.20 20.80
C VAL A 26 13.68 -0.81 19.40
N ILE A 27 14.62 -1.68 19.02
CA ILE A 27 14.61 -2.36 17.70
C ILE A 27 13.35 -3.21 17.54
N VAL A 28 12.98 -4.00 18.56
CA VAL A 28 11.77 -4.83 18.52
C VAL A 28 10.52 -3.97 18.35
N VAL A 29 10.42 -2.85 19.07
CA VAL A 29 9.28 -1.92 18.93
C VAL A 29 9.22 -1.34 17.52
N ILE A 30 10.36 -0.91 16.94
CA ILE A 30 10.42 -0.41 15.55
C ILE A 30 9.93 -1.47 14.56
N VAL A 31 10.39 -2.72 14.70
CA VAL A 31 9.98 -3.83 13.83
C VAL A 31 8.49 -4.12 13.96
N VAL A 32 7.94 -4.15 15.17
CA VAL A 32 6.49 -4.38 15.39
C VAL A 32 5.65 -3.27 14.77
N VAL A 33 6.05 -2.01 14.93
CA VAL A 33 5.37 -0.85 14.31
C VAL A 33 5.43 -0.93 12.79
N ALA A 34 6.58 -1.32 12.20
CA ALA A 34 6.72 -1.48 10.77
C ALA A 34 5.83 -2.58 10.19
N ILE A 35 5.72 -3.73 10.88
CA ILE A 35 4.82 -4.83 10.48
C ILE A 35 3.36 -4.38 10.55
N ALA A 36 2.97 -3.67 11.60
CA ALA A 36 1.61 -3.12 11.74
C ALA A 36 1.29 -2.12 10.62
N ALA A 37 2.24 -1.23 10.29
CA ALA A 37 2.10 -0.29 9.18
C ALA A 37 1.95 -1.01 7.82
N ALA A 38 2.77 -2.03 7.56
CA ALA A 38 2.65 -2.84 6.35
C ALA A 38 1.29 -3.58 6.28
N GLY A 39 0.80 -4.09 7.40
CA GLY A 39 -0.52 -4.71 7.50
C GLY A 39 -1.66 -3.72 7.20
N ALA A 40 -1.57 -2.49 7.71
CA ALA A 40 -2.54 -1.43 7.41
C ALA A 40 -2.54 -1.07 5.92
N VAL A 41 -1.37 -0.98 5.28
CA VAL A 41 -1.25 -0.77 3.84
C VAL A 41 -1.95 -1.89 3.06
N ALA A 42 -1.74 -3.16 3.43
CA ALA A 42 -2.40 -4.28 2.78
C ALA A 42 -3.94 -4.20 2.88
N VAL A 43 -4.48 -3.85 4.05
CA VAL A 43 -5.93 -3.66 4.23
C VAL A 43 -6.45 -2.53 3.34
N VAL A 44 -5.76 -1.38 3.30
CA VAL A 44 -6.14 -0.25 2.44
C VAL A 44 -6.15 -0.67 0.98
N VAL A 45 -5.15 -1.43 0.53
CA VAL A 45 -5.10 -1.96 -0.84
C VAL A 45 -6.30 -2.83 -1.16
N VAL A 46 -6.66 -3.75 -0.26
CA VAL A 46 -7.82 -4.63 -0.47
C VAL A 46 -9.11 -3.81 -0.54
N VAL A 47 -9.32 -2.85 0.37
CA VAL A 47 -10.51 -1.99 0.35
C VAL A 47 -10.57 -1.16 -0.93
N VAL A 48 -9.44 -0.61 -1.37
CA VAL A 48 -9.35 0.15 -2.62
C VAL A 48 -9.70 -0.74 -3.81
N ILE A 49 -9.14 -1.94 -3.92
CA ILE A 49 -9.44 -2.88 -5.01
C ILE A 49 -10.94 -3.23 -5.03
N VAL A 50 -11.52 -3.60 -3.89
CA VAL A 50 -12.94 -3.96 -3.79
C VAL A 50 -13.84 -2.79 -4.17
N THR A 51 -13.53 -1.58 -3.70
CA THR A 51 -14.31 -0.38 -4.05
C THR A 51 -14.20 -0.04 -5.53
N ILE A 52 -13.02 -0.19 -6.14
CA ILE A 52 -12.82 -0.01 -7.58
C ILE A 52 -13.67 -0.99 -8.38
N GLU A 53 -13.71 -2.27 -7.99
CA GLU A 53 -14.50 -3.30 -8.68
C GLU A 53 -15.99 -2.93 -8.69
N VAL A 54 -16.53 -2.53 -7.55
CA VAL A 54 -17.93 -2.07 -7.43
C VAL A 54 -18.18 -0.85 -8.30
N VAL A 55 -17.28 0.15 -8.29
CA VAL A 55 -17.42 1.36 -9.11
C VAL A 55 -17.37 1.03 -10.61
N ILE A 56 -16.46 0.15 -11.04
CA ILE A 56 -16.35 -0.27 -12.44
C ILE A 56 -17.65 -0.90 -12.91
N VAL A 57 -18.25 -1.80 -12.11
CA VAL A 57 -19.51 -2.47 -12.46
C VAL A 57 -20.64 -1.45 -12.60
N VAL A 58 -20.79 -0.54 -11.62
CA VAL A 58 -21.85 0.49 -11.67
C VAL A 58 -21.66 1.44 -12.86
N VAL A 59 -20.44 1.87 -13.13
CA VAL A 59 -20.13 2.77 -14.25
C VAL A 59 -20.36 2.05 -15.58
N ALA A 60 -19.96 0.78 -15.72
CA ALA A 60 -20.19 0.00 -16.93
C ALA A 60 -21.69 -0.08 -17.28
N VAL A 61 -22.56 -0.29 -16.30
CA VAL A 61 -24.02 -0.29 -16.51
C VAL A 61 -24.50 1.06 -17.06
N ILE A 62 -24.05 2.17 -16.47
CA ILE A 62 -24.48 3.52 -16.90
C ILE A 62 -23.95 3.85 -18.30
N VAL A 63 -22.66 3.58 -18.55
CA VAL A 63 -21.98 3.91 -19.81
C VAL A 63 -22.46 3.05 -20.97
N VAL A 64 -23.03 1.87 -20.71
CA VAL A 64 -23.57 0.98 -21.75
C VAL A 64 -25.08 1.17 -21.92
N VAL A 65 -25.87 1.07 -20.85
CA VAL A 65 -27.34 1.02 -20.95
C VAL A 65 -27.92 2.35 -21.45
N VAL A 66 -27.38 3.49 -20.99
CA VAL A 66 -27.88 4.81 -21.39
C VAL A 66 -27.74 5.05 -22.91
N PRO A 67 -26.55 4.94 -23.54
CA PRO A 67 -26.44 5.15 -24.98
C PRO A 67 -27.16 4.08 -25.79
N VAL A 68 -27.16 2.81 -25.34
CA VAL A 68 -27.91 1.74 -26.01
C VAL A 68 -29.40 2.07 -26.07
N SER A 69 -29.98 2.55 -24.96
CA SER A 69 -31.38 2.96 -24.92
C SER A 69 -31.69 4.13 -25.87
N SER A 70 -30.73 5.05 -26.06
CA SER A 70 -30.86 6.15 -27.02
C SER A 70 -30.83 5.67 -28.47
N ILE A 71 -29.94 4.73 -28.78
CA ILE A 71 -29.84 4.12 -30.11
C ILE A 71 -31.14 3.40 -30.46
N ILE A 72 -31.64 2.55 -29.56
CA ILE A 72 -32.89 1.80 -29.79
C ILE A 72 -34.06 2.74 -30.07
N ARG A 73 -34.19 3.83 -29.29
CA ARG A 73 -35.21 4.86 -29.50
C ARG A 73 -35.04 5.60 -30.83
N ALA A 74 -33.82 5.86 -31.27
CA ALA A 74 -33.55 6.50 -32.55
C ALA A 74 -33.97 5.63 -33.75
N HIS A 75 -33.95 4.30 -33.58
CA HIS A 75 -34.47 3.34 -34.57
C HIS A 75 -35.98 3.11 -34.47
N GLY A 76 -36.69 3.78 -33.56
CA GLY A 76 -38.14 3.64 -33.39
C GLY A 76 -38.57 2.28 -32.82
N LEU A 77 -37.67 1.57 -32.15
CA LEU A 77 -37.92 0.24 -31.59
C LEU A 77 -38.35 0.34 -30.12
N SER A 78 -39.20 -0.59 -29.67
CA SER A 78 -39.52 -0.75 -28.26
C SER A 78 -38.51 -1.69 -27.60
N TYR A 79 -38.26 -1.49 -26.31
CA TYR A 79 -37.36 -2.36 -25.57
C TYR A 79 -37.74 -2.48 -24.11
N HIS A 80 -37.31 -3.57 -23.50
CA HIS A 80 -37.36 -3.82 -22.06
C HIS A 80 -35.93 -4.11 -21.59
N VAL A 81 -35.53 -3.51 -20.47
CA VAL A 81 -34.25 -3.82 -19.80
C VAL A 81 -34.55 -4.43 -18.44
N TYR A 82 -34.00 -5.61 -18.19
CA TYR A 82 -34.05 -6.26 -16.89
C TYR A 82 -32.63 -6.70 -16.52
N ALA A 83 -32.00 -5.96 -15.60
CA ALA A 83 -30.58 -6.14 -15.25
C ALA A 83 -29.65 -6.12 -16.48
N ASP A 84 -29.02 -7.23 -16.81
CA ASP A 84 -28.13 -7.42 -17.96
C ASP A 84 -28.85 -7.84 -19.24
N ASP A 85 -30.11 -8.29 -19.15
CA ASP A 85 -30.91 -8.70 -20.30
C ASP A 85 -31.65 -7.52 -20.92
N MET A 86 -31.60 -7.44 -22.25
CA MET A 86 -32.32 -6.46 -23.04
C MET A 86 -33.08 -7.12 -24.17
N GLU A 87 -34.40 -6.95 -24.15
CA GLU A 87 -35.29 -7.44 -25.20
C GLU A 87 -35.71 -6.27 -26.08
N ILE A 88 -35.54 -6.42 -27.39
CA ILE A 88 -35.95 -5.41 -28.39
C ILE A 88 -37.09 -6.00 -29.21
N TYR A 89 -38.20 -5.29 -29.29
CA TYR A 89 -39.40 -5.74 -29.97
C TYR A 89 -40.11 -4.60 -30.68
N ASN A 90 -40.89 -4.96 -31.69
CA ASN A 90 -41.79 -4.02 -32.36
C ASN A 90 -42.99 -4.78 -32.93
N SER A 91 -44.14 -4.11 -33.05
CA SER A 91 -45.33 -4.68 -33.67
C SER A 91 -45.48 -4.10 -35.07
N VAL A 92 -45.50 -4.95 -36.09
CA VAL A 92 -45.57 -4.55 -37.50
C VAL A 92 -46.53 -5.44 -38.28
N ALA A 93 -47.08 -4.94 -39.38
CA ALA A 93 -47.86 -5.77 -40.29
C ALA A 93 -46.95 -6.81 -40.98
N PRO A 94 -47.46 -7.98 -41.43
CA PRO A 94 -46.64 -8.97 -42.12
C PRO A 94 -45.91 -8.44 -43.36
N SER A 95 -46.48 -7.42 -44.02
CA SER A 95 -45.87 -6.74 -45.18
C SER A 95 -44.64 -5.90 -44.84
N GLU A 96 -44.44 -5.56 -43.57
CA GLU A 96 -43.39 -4.65 -43.08
C GLU A 96 -42.26 -5.39 -42.34
N ILE A 97 -42.31 -6.73 -42.30
CA ILE A 97 -41.31 -7.57 -41.63
C ILE A 97 -39.91 -7.32 -42.21
N SER A 98 -39.78 -7.16 -43.52
CA SER A 98 -38.48 -6.91 -44.16
C SER A 98 -37.85 -5.59 -43.71
N SER A 99 -38.64 -4.52 -43.63
CA SER A 99 -38.19 -3.23 -43.10
C SER A 99 -37.84 -3.29 -41.61
N LEU A 100 -38.62 -4.04 -40.81
CA LEU A 100 -38.31 -4.24 -39.40
C LEU A 100 -36.98 -4.97 -39.22
N VAL A 101 -36.74 -6.05 -39.97
CA VAL A 101 -35.47 -6.79 -39.92
C VAL A 101 -34.29 -5.88 -40.27
N MET A 102 -34.42 -5.04 -41.30
CA MET A 102 -33.36 -4.08 -41.66
C MET A 102 -33.10 -3.05 -40.55
N SER A 103 -34.15 -2.50 -39.94
CA SER A 103 -34.04 -1.56 -38.81
C SER A 103 -33.38 -2.22 -37.59
N MET A 104 -33.80 -3.44 -37.22
CA MET A 104 -33.19 -4.20 -36.12
C MET A 104 -31.73 -4.53 -36.39
N GLN A 105 -31.37 -4.91 -37.62
CA GLN A 105 -29.97 -5.16 -37.99
C GLN A 105 -29.11 -3.91 -37.87
N SER A 106 -29.62 -2.74 -38.32
CA SER A 106 -28.90 -1.48 -38.19
C SER A 106 -28.72 -1.09 -36.72
N CYS A 107 -29.79 -1.22 -35.94
CA CYS A 107 -29.78 -0.95 -34.51
C CYS A 107 -28.75 -1.81 -33.77
N VAL A 108 -28.78 -3.13 -33.97
CA VAL A 108 -27.84 -4.08 -33.35
C VAL A 108 -26.39 -3.76 -33.74
N LYS A 109 -26.13 -3.39 -35.00
CA LYS A 109 -24.78 -3.03 -35.45
C LYS A 109 -24.23 -1.82 -34.69
N GLU A 110 -25.05 -0.78 -34.48
CA GLU A 110 -24.66 0.40 -33.71
C GLU A 110 -24.46 0.09 -32.23
N ILE A 111 -25.34 -0.74 -31.63
CA ILE A 111 -25.21 -1.21 -30.25
C ILE A 111 -23.88 -1.93 -30.06
N VAL A 112 -23.53 -2.86 -30.96
CA VAL A 112 -22.27 -3.62 -30.86
C VAL A 112 -21.06 -2.69 -30.86
N VAL A 113 -21.04 -1.67 -31.71
CA VAL A 113 -19.94 -0.69 -31.75
C VAL A 113 -19.83 0.04 -30.40
N VAL A 114 -20.93 0.52 -29.85
CA VAL A 114 -20.92 1.22 -28.55
C VAL A 114 -20.49 0.30 -27.42
N VAL A 115 -20.99 -0.93 -27.38
CA VAL A 115 -20.63 -1.91 -26.34
C VAL A 115 -19.14 -2.24 -26.40
N VAL A 116 -18.58 -2.45 -27.59
CA VAL A 116 -17.14 -2.74 -27.77
C VAL A 116 -16.29 -1.55 -27.32
N VAL A 117 -16.66 -0.33 -27.71
CA VAL A 117 -15.93 0.88 -27.32
C VAL A 117 -16.02 1.12 -25.81
N ALA A 118 -17.21 0.98 -25.22
CA ALA A 118 -17.41 1.11 -23.78
C ALA A 118 -16.61 0.06 -23.00
N ALA A 119 -16.62 -1.19 -23.44
CA ALA A 119 -15.82 -2.25 -22.84
C ALA A 119 -14.32 -1.94 -22.92
N ALA A 120 -13.83 -1.45 -24.06
CA ALA A 120 -12.43 -1.03 -24.20
C ALA A 120 -12.06 0.10 -23.24
N ILE A 121 -12.92 1.11 -23.09
CA ILE A 121 -12.72 2.21 -22.13
C ILE A 121 -12.67 1.67 -20.70
N VAL A 122 -13.61 0.79 -20.31
CA VAL A 122 -13.64 0.19 -18.97
C VAL A 122 -12.36 -0.59 -18.69
N VAL A 123 -11.87 -1.38 -19.65
CA VAL A 123 -10.60 -2.12 -19.52
C VAL A 123 -9.42 -1.17 -19.34
N VAL A 124 -9.33 -0.10 -20.15
CA VAL A 124 -8.25 0.89 -20.04
C VAL A 124 -8.28 1.58 -18.67
N VAL A 125 -9.46 2.01 -18.22
CA VAL A 125 -9.63 2.64 -16.90
C VAL A 125 -9.22 1.67 -15.79
N ALA A 126 -9.64 0.40 -15.85
CA ALA A 126 -9.26 -0.61 -14.87
C ALA A 126 -7.74 -0.79 -14.81
N ILE A 127 -7.07 -0.89 -15.96
CA ILE A 127 -5.60 -1.00 -16.04
C ILE A 127 -4.91 0.22 -15.42
N VAL A 128 -5.35 1.44 -15.78
CA VAL A 128 -4.78 2.68 -15.24
C VAL A 128 -4.91 2.72 -13.73
N VAL A 129 -6.09 2.38 -13.21
CA VAL A 129 -6.34 2.37 -11.77
C VAL A 129 -5.45 1.35 -11.06
N VAL A 130 -5.31 0.13 -11.59
CA VAL A 130 -4.41 -0.89 -11.05
C VAL A 130 -2.96 -0.39 -11.02
N ILE A 131 -2.48 0.23 -12.10
CA ILE A 131 -1.14 0.80 -12.17
C ILE A 131 -0.95 1.87 -11.09
N VAL A 132 -1.90 2.79 -10.95
CA VAL A 132 -1.84 3.85 -9.92
C VAL A 132 -1.76 3.25 -8.53
N VAL A 133 -2.61 2.26 -8.21
CA VAL A 133 -2.60 1.59 -6.91
C VAL A 133 -1.24 0.92 -6.67
N VAL A 134 -0.72 0.16 -7.64
CA VAL A 134 0.59 -0.51 -7.51
C VAL A 134 1.72 0.49 -7.27
N VAL A 135 1.73 1.61 -8.00
CA VAL A 135 2.74 2.66 -7.84
C VAL A 135 2.65 3.28 -6.44
N VAL A 136 1.45 3.68 -6.00
CA VAL A 136 1.25 4.28 -4.68
C VAL A 136 1.70 3.33 -3.57
N VAL A 137 1.32 2.06 -3.64
CA VAL A 137 1.72 1.04 -2.65
C VAL A 137 3.22 0.87 -2.62
N SER A 138 3.86 0.79 -3.80
CA SER A 138 5.31 0.64 -3.91
C SER A 138 6.04 1.83 -3.28
N VAL A 139 5.57 3.06 -3.55
CA VAL A 139 6.14 4.28 -2.95
C VAL A 139 5.98 4.27 -1.43
N VAL A 140 4.80 3.93 -0.91
CA VAL A 140 4.55 3.84 0.54
C VAL A 140 5.46 2.80 1.19
N LEU A 141 5.62 1.63 0.59
CA LEU A 141 6.52 0.59 1.10
C LEU A 141 7.98 1.05 1.13
N VAL A 142 8.44 1.73 0.07
CA VAL A 142 9.79 2.31 0.03
C VAL A 142 9.98 3.33 1.16
N ILE A 143 9.02 4.23 1.38
CA ILE A 143 9.06 5.21 2.48
C ILE A 143 9.16 4.50 3.84
N ILE A 144 8.34 3.47 4.07
CA ILE A 144 8.39 2.69 5.32
C ILE A 144 9.78 2.08 5.52
N VAL A 145 10.35 1.46 4.49
CA VAL A 145 11.68 0.85 4.58
C VAL A 145 12.75 1.88 4.89
N VAL A 146 12.75 3.03 4.20
CA VAL A 146 13.72 4.11 4.44
C VAL A 146 13.65 4.60 5.89
N VAL A 147 12.45 4.89 6.39
CA VAL A 147 12.24 5.36 7.77
C VAL A 147 12.72 4.32 8.79
N VAL A 148 12.44 3.03 8.56
CA VAL A 148 12.88 1.95 9.45
C VAL A 148 14.40 1.82 9.44
N VAL A 149 15.04 1.90 8.27
CA VAL A 149 16.50 1.83 8.16
C VAL A 149 17.14 3.00 8.88
N GLU A 150 16.67 4.23 8.66
CA GLU A 150 17.19 5.42 9.36
C GLU A 150 17.05 5.30 10.89
N ALA A 151 15.90 4.83 11.37
CA ALA A 151 15.67 4.63 12.80
C ALA A 151 16.59 3.56 13.40
N ILE A 152 16.80 2.45 12.70
CA ILE A 152 17.74 1.40 13.12
C ILE A 152 19.18 1.93 13.12
N THR A 153 19.60 2.62 12.06
CA THR A 153 20.94 3.20 11.99
C THR A 153 21.17 4.19 13.12
N ALA A 154 20.22 5.07 13.42
CA ALA A 154 20.31 6.00 14.55
C ALA A 154 20.42 5.27 15.89
N ALA A 155 19.61 4.23 16.12
CA ALA A 155 19.66 3.42 17.33
C ALA A 155 21.02 2.70 17.48
N VAL A 156 21.57 2.16 16.39
CA VAL A 156 22.89 1.50 16.39
C VAL A 156 24.00 2.51 16.65
N VAL A 157 23.96 3.70 16.06
CA VAL A 157 24.97 4.76 16.29
C VAL A 157 24.97 5.19 17.76
N VAL A 158 23.79 5.38 18.37
CA VAL A 158 23.67 5.69 19.80
C VAL A 158 24.24 4.55 20.66
N LEU A 159 23.90 3.30 20.33
CA LEU A 159 24.44 2.14 21.06
C LEU A 159 25.97 2.08 20.98
N VAL A 160 26.55 2.26 19.79
CA VAL A 160 28.00 2.26 19.60
C VAL A 160 28.66 3.42 20.34
N ALA A 161 28.06 4.62 20.31
CA ALA A 161 28.58 5.77 21.05
C ALA A 161 28.61 5.51 22.57
N VAL A 162 27.54 4.95 23.13
CA VAL A 162 27.48 4.58 24.56
C VAL A 162 28.54 3.53 24.91
N VAL A 163 28.71 2.50 24.08
CA VAL A 163 29.74 1.46 24.30
C VAL A 163 31.16 2.04 24.26
N LEU A 164 31.45 2.94 23.31
CA LEU A 164 32.77 3.56 23.18
C LEU A 164 33.07 4.58 24.29
N GLU A 165 32.07 5.31 24.80
CA GLU A 165 32.25 6.18 25.97
C GLU A 165 32.58 5.38 27.24
N GLU A 166 32.01 4.18 27.42
CA GLU A 166 32.36 3.31 28.54
C GLU A 166 33.79 2.75 28.46
N GLU A 167 34.30 2.42 27.26
CA GLU A 167 35.71 2.02 27.10
C GLU A 167 36.68 3.17 27.43
N ALA A 168 36.33 4.42 27.11
CA ALA A 168 37.14 5.59 27.45
C ALA A 168 37.22 5.85 28.96
N VAL A 169 36.14 5.60 29.71
CA VAL A 169 36.10 5.74 31.19
C VAL A 169 37.01 4.71 31.88
N VAL A 170 37.18 3.51 31.32
CA VAL A 170 38.08 2.49 31.87
C VAL A 170 39.57 2.87 31.69
N VAL A 171 39.91 3.67 30.67
CA VAL A 171 41.28 4.14 30.41
C VAL A 171 41.64 5.41 31.21
N VAL A 172 40.65 6.23 31.57
CA VAL A 172 40.84 7.48 32.33
C VAL A 172 40.52 7.28 33.82
N VAL A 173 41.23 6.37 34.48
CA VAL A 173 41.51 6.50 35.92
C VAL A 173 42.98 6.84 36.05
N PRO A 174 43.37 8.13 35.99
CA PRO A 174 44.76 8.50 36.18
C PRO A 174 45.16 8.16 37.62
N SER A 175 46.36 7.61 37.75
CA SER A 175 47.05 7.31 38.98
C SER A 175 47.03 8.50 39.95
N ILE A 176 46.07 8.55 40.87
CA ILE A 176 46.19 9.33 42.10
C ILE A 176 46.86 8.40 43.12
N VAL A 177 48.15 8.17 42.92
CA VAL A 177 49.05 7.77 44.01
C VAL A 177 50.26 8.68 43.87
N ASP A 178 50.08 9.91 44.36
CA ASP A 178 51.18 10.76 44.74
C ASP A 178 51.02 11.04 46.23
N ASN A 179 51.84 10.38 47.04
CA ASN A 179 52.38 10.97 48.25
C ASN A 179 53.52 10.09 48.79
N ASP A 180 54.73 10.55 48.54
CA ASP A 180 55.76 10.77 49.56
C ASP A 180 55.48 10.15 50.94
N SER A 181 56.00 8.95 51.20
CA SER A 181 56.27 8.49 52.57
C SER A 181 57.19 7.26 52.59
N TYR A 182 58.43 7.39 52.15
CA TYR A 182 59.55 6.62 52.73
C TYR A 182 60.85 7.44 52.63
N ARG A 183 60.85 8.60 53.30
CA ARG A 183 62.06 9.21 53.85
C ARG A 183 62.13 8.81 55.32
N THR A 184 62.94 7.80 55.61
CA THR A 184 63.92 7.65 56.71
C THR A 184 64.30 6.18 56.81
#